data_AF-A0AAU5YTM1-F1
#
_entry.id   AF-A0AAU5YTM1-F1
#
_cell.length_a   1.000
_cell.length_b   1.000
_cell.length_c   1.000
_cell.angle_alpha   90.00
_cell.angle_beta   90.00
_cell.angle_gamma   90.00
#
_symmetry.space_group_name_H-M   'P 1'
#
loop_
_entity.id
_entity.type
_entity.pdbx_description
1 polymer ?
#
loop_
_entity_poly.entity_id
_entity_poly.type
_entity_poly.pdbx_seq_one_letter_code
_entity_poly.pdbx_strand_id
1 'polypeptide(L)'
;MASRRDQLNAYTFAKRRMLAAFLQPSPDGSEEGAPRPLRAILPGIVVGVIVMAVFGAWGMFKPTAPKGWDLPNAKVIVASKSTTRYVVLRTGEEVQLHPVLNMASAKLLLDEGQGDVVTVSESVLDSGKIPHGVTVGIPYAPDRLPSASEAGTGKRWVVCERPSAGGGDSVQKAALVLAAREKKATEGAERLHGGQLLYVADPDGKRYVVDANGTAYPVGKSDELLLRAVVGSGREPQRVSAEWLATLHRGDPIAFPDVPGQPGASADVPGSLDESADRVGTVLKAFDNNKEQYYVVLSGRVAPVSAFVAQLLLFSKELAPLGQAGHARETSPGAIVPGQAFGTERRWPTGDPLPVNEASSAAGSRSTICTVLRGVNAGSGATTLSTWAGTEFPAQFPTGSSSAYVTPGSGQLYRQFQGEETKAGPVFLVTDTGLRYVLQSNGDSATDDAGIGTTAKKREQLQQEAKQAQTLLGYKDVDPAPIPAAWSEFLPTGPRLSTAAARQPQGS
;
A
#
# COMPACT_ATOMS: atom_id res chain seq x y z
N MET A 1 -31.98 -52.09 53.14
CA MET A 1 -33.00 -53.08 52.72
C MET A 1 -32.47 -53.77 51.47
N ALA A 2 -32.42 -55.11 51.45
CA ALA A 2 -32.05 -55.84 50.24
C ALA A 2 -33.07 -55.55 49.12
N SER A 3 -32.59 -55.27 47.91
CA SER A 3 -33.47 -54.91 46.78
C SER A 3 -34.29 -56.13 46.34
N ARG A 4 -35.44 -55.91 45.67
CA ARG A 4 -36.22 -57.02 45.05
C ARG A 4 -35.35 -57.92 44.18
N ARG A 5 -34.30 -57.36 43.57
CA ARG A 5 -33.34 -58.06 42.72
C ARG A 5 -32.44 -59.00 43.54
N ASP A 6 -31.97 -58.56 44.70
CA ASP A 6 -31.18 -59.42 45.60
C ASP A 6 -32.01 -60.55 46.18
N GLN A 7 -33.29 -60.30 46.50
CA GLN A 7 -34.22 -61.35 46.93
C GLN A 7 -34.48 -62.39 45.83
N LEU A 8 -34.64 -61.95 44.58
CA LEU A 8 -34.81 -62.85 43.42
C LEU A 8 -33.55 -63.68 43.15
N ASN A 9 -32.37 -63.08 43.31
CA ASN A 9 -31.09 -63.77 43.18
C ASN A 9 -30.87 -64.79 44.31
N ALA A 10 -31.24 -64.45 45.54
CA ALA A 10 -31.16 -65.36 46.68
C ALA A 10 -32.13 -66.54 46.52
N TYR A 11 -33.37 -66.28 46.08
CA TYR A 11 -34.38 -67.32 45.83
C TYR A 11 -33.96 -68.26 44.68
N THR A 12 -33.42 -67.72 43.59
CA THR A 12 -32.93 -68.53 42.46
C THR A 12 -31.70 -69.35 42.83
N PHE A 13 -30.80 -68.81 43.66
CA PHE A 13 -29.66 -69.56 44.19
C PHE A 13 -30.11 -70.71 45.10
N ALA A 14 -31.03 -70.46 46.04
CA ALA A 14 -31.61 -71.48 46.91
C ALA A 14 -32.31 -72.58 46.11
N LYS A 15 -33.11 -72.21 45.09
CA LYS A 15 -33.80 -73.16 44.20
C LYS A 15 -32.81 -74.03 43.42
N ARG A 16 -31.72 -73.45 42.90
CA ARG A 16 -30.68 -74.23 42.19
C ARG A 16 -29.95 -75.19 43.11
N ARG A 17 -29.63 -74.77 44.35
CA ARG A 17 -28.99 -75.64 45.34
C ARG A 17 -29.90 -76.79 45.78
N MET A 18 -31.21 -76.54 45.89
CA MET A 18 -32.20 -77.56 46.22
C MET A 18 -32.37 -78.57 45.07
N LEU A 19 -32.41 -78.11 43.82
CA LEU A 19 -32.45 -79.00 42.64
C LEU A 19 -31.17 -79.83 42.51
N ALA A 20 -30.00 -79.25 42.81
CA ALA A 20 -28.72 -79.97 42.79
C ALA A 20 -28.63 -81.08 43.86
N ALA A 21 -29.41 -81.01 44.94
CA ALA A 21 -29.46 -82.05 45.97
C ALA A 21 -30.31 -83.27 45.57
N PHE A 22 -31.16 -83.16 44.55
CA PHE A 22 -32.00 -84.25 44.03
C PHE A 22 -31.43 -84.92 42.76
N LEU A 23 -30.33 -84.38 42.22
CA LEU A 23 -29.62 -85.00 41.10
C LEU A 23 -28.57 -85.96 41.66
N GLN A 24 -28.92 -87.25 41.75
CA GLN A 24 -27.93 -88.30 41.98
C GLN A 24 -26.94 -88.34 40.80
N PRO A 25 -25.63 -88.39 41.05
CA PRO A 25 -24.66 -88.62 39.99
C PRO A 25 -24.80 -90.05 39.47
N SER A 26 -25.23 -90.21 38.22
CA SER A 26 -25.15 -91.49 37.51
C SER A 26 -23.77 -91.63 36.83
N PRO A 27 -23.21 -92.85 36.69
CA PRO A 27 -21.82 -93.05 36.25
C PRO A 27 -21.58 -92.90 34.74
N ASP A 28 -22.56 -92.46 33.96
CA ASP A 28 -22.63 -92.59 32.50
C ASP A 28 -22.65 -91.26 31.72
N GLY A 29 -22.34 -90.13 32.35
CA GLY A 29 -22.06 -88.87 31.65
C GLY A 29 -23.25 -87.90 31.65
N SER A 30 -22.91 -86.62 31.82
CA SER A 30 -23.89 -85.55 31.98
C SER A 30 -24.49 -85.10 30.63
N GLU A 31 -25.80 -85.25 30.51
CA GLU A 31 -26.65 -84.38 29.69
C GLU A 31 -27.51 -83.52 30.62
N GLU A 32 -27.69 -82.21 30.53
CA GLU A 32 -27.19 -81.14 29.69
C GLU A 32 -27.81 -79.84 30.27
N GLY A 33 -27.27 -78.64 30.08
CA GLY A 33 -26.16 -78.27 29.23
C GLY A 33 -25.17 -77.39 29.95
N ALA A 34 -23.88 -77.70 29.77
CA ALA A 34 -22.82 -76.72 29.92
C ALA A 34 -23.26 -75.44 29.17
N PRO A 35 -23.15 -74.23 29.76
CA PRO A 35 -23.45 -73.02 29.02
C PRO A 35 -22.58 -73.04 27.76
N ARG A 36 -23.22 -73.06 26.59
CA ARG A 36 -22.55 -73.17 25.29
C ARG A 36 -21.31 -72.26 25.30
N PRO A 37 -20.11 -72.75 24.93
CA PRO A 37 -18.89 -71.94 24.94
C PRO A 37 -19.04 -70.63 24.13
N LEU A 38 -20.00 -70.58 23.21
CA LEU A 38 -20.51 -69.38 22.54
C LEU A 38 -20.80 -68.18 23.45
N ARG A 39 -21.26 -68.37 24.70
CA ARG A 39 -21.50 -67.26 25.64
C ARG A 39 -20.21 -66.61 26.17
N ALA A 40 -19.08 -67.29 26.10
CA ALA A 40 -17.76 -66.74 26.41
C ALA A 40 -17.03 -66.20 25.16
N ILE A 41 -17.33 -66.75 23.98
CA ILE A 41 -16.70 -66.35 22.71
C ILE A 41 -17.22 -64.99 22.22
N LEU A 42 -18.53 -64.73 22.32
CA LEU A 42 -19.12 -63.50 21.78
C LEU A 42 -18.56 -62.21 22.43
N PRO A 43 -18.41 -62.12 23.78
CA PRO A 43 -17.74 -60.99 24.40
C PRO A 43 -16.28 -60.84 23.96
N GLY A 44 -15.56 -61.96 23.80
CA GLY A 44 -14.17 -61.96 23.35
C GLY A 44 -14.00 -61.43 21.92
N ILE A 45 -14.90 -61.79 21.00
CA ILE A 45 -14.92 -61.26 19.62
C ILE A 45 -15.21 -59.76 19.63
N VAL A 46 -16.18 -59.31 20.42
CA VAL A 46 -16.51 -57.87 20.52
C VAL A 46 -15.32 -57.07 21.05
N VAL A 47 -14.65 -57.56 22.10
CA VAL A 47 -13.42 -56.92 22.62
C VAL A 47 -12.31 -56.94 21.56
N GLY A 48 -12.12 -58.06 20.86
CA GLY A 48 -11.13 -58.17 19.77
C GLY A 48 -11.36 -57.16 18.64
N VAL A 49 -12.62 -56.96 18.23
CA VAL A 49 -13.01 -55.97 17.23
C VAL A 49 -12.77 -54.55 17.74
N ILE A 50 -13.11 -54.25 19.00
CA ILE A 50 -12.85 -52.94 19.62
C ILE A 50 -11.35 -52.66 19.68
N VAL A 51 -10.54 -53.64 20.09
CA VAL A 51 -9.08 -53.50 20.14
C VAL A 51 -8.52 -53.27 18.73
N MET A 52 -8.94 -54.04 17.72
CA MET A 52 -8.55 -53.78 16.33
C MET A 52 -8.97 -52.41 15.84
N ALA A 53 -10.17 -51.93 16.19
CA ALA A 53 -10.64 -50.60 15.83
C ALA A 53 -9.80 -49.50 16.50
N VAL A 54 -9.43 -49.67 17.78
CA VAL A 54 -8.58 -48.73 18.51
C VAL A 54 -7.16 -48.70 17.92
N PHE A 55 -6.55 -49.85 17.65
CA PHE A 55 -5.22 -49.91 17.03
C PHE A 55 -5.23 -49.44 15.57
N GLY A 56 -6.30 -49.70 14.83
CA GLY A 56 -6.51 -49.19 13.47
C GLY A 56 -6.61 -47.66 13.46
N ALA A 57 -7.42 -47.10 14.38
CA ALA A 57 -7.51 -45.65 14.57
C ALA A 57 -6.15 -45.07 14.99
N TRP A 58 -5.47 -45.67 15.97
CA TRP A 58 -4.16 -45.21 16.45
C TRP A 58 -3.08 -45.26 15.37
N GLY A 59 -3.07 -46.29 14.53
CA GLY A 59 -2.17 -46.40 13.38
C GLY A 59 -2.37 -45.28 12.36
N MET A 60 -3.63 -44.85 12.15
CA MET A 60 -3.98 -43.72 11.28
C MET A 60 -3.54 -42.37 11.87
N PHE A 61 -3.41 -42.25 13.19
CA PHE A 61 -2.92 -41.05 13.86
C PHE A 61 -1.39 -40.97 13.99
N LYS A 62 -0.64 -41.96 13.51
CA LYS A 62 0.83 -41.89 13.52
C LYS A 62 1.26 -40.77 12.55
N PRO A 63 1.99 -39.73 13.02
CA PRO A 63 2.36 -38.59 12.18
C PRO A 63 3.26 -39.09 11.05
N THR A 64 2.69 -39.14 9.84
CA THR A 64 3.43 -39.49 8.64
C THR A 64 3.59 -38.21 7.84
N ALA A 65 4.83 -37.93 7.43
CA ALA A 65 5.10 -36.79 6.59
C ALA A 65 4.36 -36.96 5.25
N PRO A 66 3.76 -35.89 4.70
CA PRO A 66 3.07 -35.95 3.42
C PRO A 66 3.98 -36.52 2.32
N LYS A 67 3.40 -37.21 1.33
CA LYS A 67 4.20 -37.77 0.22
C LYS A 67 4.98 -36.67 -0.49
N GLY A 68 6.27 -36.92 -0.74
CA GLY A 68 7.17 -36.00 -1.43
C GLY A 68 7.54 -34.75 -0.64
N TRP A 69 7.42 -34.77 0.69
CA TRP A 69 7.88 -33.70 1.58
C TRP A 69 9.40 -33.46 1.48
N ASP A 70 10.16 -34.52 1.16
CA ASP A 70 11.62 -34.58 1.10
C ASP A 70 12.20 -34.36 -0.30
N LEU A 71 11.37 -34.00 -1.28
CA LEU A 71 11.84 -33.69 -2.62
C LEU A 71 12.69 -32.41 -2.61
N PRO A 72 13.94 -32.47 -3.12
CA PRO A 72 14.79 -31.28 -3.22
C PRO A 72 14.12 -30.17 -4.02
N ASN A 73 14.29 -28.92 -3.56
CA ASN A 73 13.80 -27.70 -4.19
C ASN A 73 12.29 -27.65 -4.47
N ALA A 74 11.47 -28.48 -3.82
CA ALA A 74 10.04 -28.61 -4.15
C ALA A 74 9.08 -27.97 -3.13
N LYS A 75 9.38 -28.02 -1.84
CA LYS A 75 8.40 -27.69 -0.79
C LYS A 75 8.99 -26.80 0.30
N VAL A 76 8.13 -25.98 0.88
CA VAL A 76 8.42 -25.29 2.14
C VAL A 76 7.88 -26.15 3.27
N ILE A 77 8.77 -26.62 4.12
CA ILE A 77 8.42 -27.53 5.22
C ILE A 77 8.27 -26.71 6.48
N VAL A 78 7.15 -26.87 7.18
CA VAL A 78 6.89 -26.26 8.48
C VAL A 78 6.89 -27.36 9.53
N ALA A 79 7.76 -27.22 10.52
CA ALA A 79 7.84 -28.14 11.64
C ALA A 79 6.62 -27.99 12.56
N SER A 80 5.97 -29.10 12.93
CA SER A 80 4.64 -29.12 13.54
C SER A 80 4.51 -28.47 14.93
N LYS A 81 5.59 -28.39 15.69
CA LYS A 81 5.66 -27.86 17.07
C LYS A 81 6.44 -26.54 17.13
N SER A 82 7.64 -26.51 16.55
CA SER A 82 8.54 -25.35 16.59
C SER A 82 8.15 -24.27 15.58
N THR A 83 7.36 -24.63 14.56
CA THR A 83 7.02 -23.77 13.41
C THR A 83 8.24 -23.30 12.60
N THR A 84 9.43 -23.85 12.88
CA THR A 84 10.64 -23.64 12.09
C THR A 84 10.40 -24.07 10.66
N ARG A 85 10.87 -23.26 9.73
CA ARG A 85 10.72 -23.50 8.30
C ARG A 85 11.99 -24.09 7.75
N TYR A 86 11.83 -25.06 6.87
CA TYR A 86 12.92 -25.73 6.20
C TYR A 86 12.66 -25.82 4.71
N VAL A 87 13.75 -25.95 3.95
CA VAL A 87 13.74 -26.39 2.56
C VAL A 87 14.75 -27.53 2.41
N VAL A 88 14.45 -28.47 1.52
CA VAL A 88 15.39 -29.54 1.18
C VAL A 88 16.19 -29.09 -0.03
N LEU A 89 17.51 -28.99 0.11
CA LEU A 89 18.41 -28.55 -0.95
C LEU A 89 19.47 -29.62 -1.20
N ARG A 90 20.01 -29.64 -2.42
CA ARG A 90 21.23 -30.39 -2.72
C ARG A 90 22.44 -29.48 -2.49
N THR A 91 23.28 -29.83 -1.51
CA THR A 91 24.47 -29.07 -1.11
C THR A 91 25.70 -29.95 -1.36
N GLY A 92 26.42 -29.67 -2.44
CA GLY A 92 27.44 -30.58 -2.95
C GLY A 92 26.81 -31.86 -3.48
N GLU A 93 27.28 -33.02 -3.00
CA GLU A 93 26.74 -34.34 -3.39
C GLU A 93 25.55 -34.79 -2.53
N GLU A 94 25.31 -34.13 -1.40
CA GLU A 94 24.33 -34.54 -0.40
C GLU A 94 23.02 -33.74 -0.49
N VAL A 95 21.93 -34.38 -0.06
CA VAL A 95 20.64 -33.72 0.17
C VAL A 95 20.56 -33.36 1.64
N GLN A 96 20.33 -32.08 1.93
CA GLN A 96 20.32 -31.54 3.28
C GLN A 96 19.02 -30.76 3.56
N LEU A 97 18.59 -30.78 4.81
CA LEU A 97 17.45 -30.03 5.30
C LEU A 97 17.95 -28.70 5.89
N HIS A 98 17.71 -27.59 5.22
CA HIS A 98 18.20 -26.27 5.64
C HIS A 98 17.09 -25.47 6.34
N PRO A 99 17.30 -24.99 7.58
CA PRO A 99 16.44 -23.99 8.18
C PRO A 99 16.45 -22.69 7.35
N VAL A 100 15.32 -22.01 7.22
CA VAL A 100 15.19 -20.77 6.45
C VAL A 100 14.63 -19.61 7.26
N LEU A 101 15.21 -18.41 7.08
CA LEU A 101 14.84 -17.23 7.87
C LEU A 101 13.42 -16.70 7.61
N ASN A 102 12.88 -16.87 6.40
CA ASN A 102 11.56 -16.33 6.01
C ASN A 102 11.03 -17.01 4.75
N MET A 103 9.73 -16.83 4.50
CA MET A 103 9.03 -17.41 3.35
C MET A 103 9.59 -16.93 2.00
N ALA A 104 9.99 -15.64 1.88
CA ALA A 104 10.58 -15.14 0.64
C ALA A 104 11.88 -15.88 0.29
N SER A 105 12.76 -16.06 1.28
CA SER A 105 14.00 -16.83 1.14
C SER A 105 13.70 -18.28 0.78
N ALA A 106 12.72 -18.91 1.44
CA ALA A 106 12.30 -20.27 1.15
C ALA A 106 11.91 -20.41 -0.33
N LYS A 107 10.97 -19.58 -0.83
CA LYS A 107 10.52 -19.61 -2.22
C LYS A 107 11.63 -19.34 -3.24
N LEU A 108 12.55 -18.43 -2.94
CA LEU A 108 13.70 -18.12 -3.82
C LEU A 108 14.71 -19.28 -3.94
N LEU A 109 14.64 -20.29 -3.08
CA LEU A 109 15.50 -21.47 -3.11
C LEU A 109 14.88 -22.68 -3.82
N LEU A 110 13.58 -22.61 -4.15
CA LEU A 110 12.85 -23.69 -4.79
C LEU A 110 12.87 -23.57 -6.31
N ASP A 111 12.44 -24.62 -7.00
CA ASP A 111 12.28 -24.63 -8.45
C ASP A 111 11.02 -23.84 -8.88
N GLU A 112 10.96 -23.44 -10.15
CA GLU A 112 9.79 -22.70 -10.67
C GLU A 112 8.49 -23.51 -10.48
N GLY A 113 7.44 -22.82 -10.01
CA GLY A 113 6.12 -23.41 -9.80
C GLY A 113 6.02 -24.31 -8.56
N GLN A 114 7.10 -24.45 -7.80
CA GLN A 114 7.13 -25.15 -6.52
C GLN A 114 6.87 -24.19 -5.34
N GLY A 115 6.86 -24.73 -4.11
CA GLY A 115 6.65 -23.94 -2.89
C GLY A 115 5.35 -24.18 -2.16
N ASP A 116 4.73 -25.33 -2.38
CA ASP A 116 3.67 -25.83 -1.50
C ASP A 116 4.19 -25.90 -0.06
N VAL A 117 3.38 -25.37 0.86
CA VAL A 117 3.68 -25.43 2.29
C VAL A 117 3.14 -26.74 2.85
N VAL A 118 4.01 -27.55 3.45
CA VAL A 118 3.65 -28.81 4.10
C VAL A 118 4.06 -28.82 5.56
N THR A 119 3.20 -29.34 6.43
CA THR A 119 3.53 -29.53 7.84
C THR A 119 4.11 -30.92 8.06
N VAL A 120 5.26 -31.01 8.70
CA VAL A 120 5.95 -32.27 9.02
C VAL A 120 6.25 -32.32 10.52
N SER A 121 6.10 -33.49 11.14
CA SER A 121 6.40 -33.66 12.56
C SER A 121 7.90 -33.56 12.84
N GLU A 122 8.29 -32.90 13.92
CA GLU A 122 9.68 -32.77 14.38
C GLU A 122 10.41 -34.11 14.43
N SER A 123 9.76 -35.17 14.94
CA SER A 123 10.39 -36.50 15.02
C SER A 123 10.76 -37.10 13.66
N VAL A 124 10.16 -36.64 12.56
CA VAL A 124 10.54 -37.02 11.20
C VAL A 124 11.70 -36.15 10.70
N LEU A 125 11.68 -34.84 10.98
CA LEU A 125 12.75 -33.91 10.61
C LEU A 125 14.06 -34.22 11.37
N ASP A 126 13.95 -34.70 12.60
CA ASP A 126 15.07 -35.00 13.50
C ASP A 126 15.48 -36.48 13.46
N SER A 127 14.93 -37.26 12.52
CA SER A 127 15.19 -38.71 12.46
C SER A 127 16.59 -39.06 11.97
N GLY A 128 17.39 -38.07 11.54
CA GLY A 128 18.72 -38.27 10.95
C GLY A 128 18.75 -38.87 9.54
N LYS A 129 17.59 -39.05 8.89
CA LYS A 129 17.51 -39.59 7.51
C LYS A 129 18.03 -38.59 6.48
N ILE A 130 17.74 -37.31 6.69
CA ILE A 130 18.27 -36.19 5.92
C ILE A 130 19.07 -35.34 6.91
N PRO A 131 20.38 -35.16 6.71
CA PRO A 131 21.18 -34.33 7.60
C PRO A 131 20.73 -32.87 7.55
N HIS A 132 20.78 -32.18 8.70
CA HIS A 132 20.50 -30.76 8.76
C HIS A 132 21.68 -29.97 8.21
N GLY A 133 21.39 -29.01 7.35
CA GLY A 133 22.36 -28.04 6.85
C GLY A 133 22.36 -26.76 7.68
N VAL A 134 23.24 -25.81 7.31
CA VAL A 134 23.26 -24.46 7.92
C VAL A 134 21.97 -23.71 7.65
N THR A 135 21.59 -22.81 8.56
CA THR A 135 20.49 -21.87 8.32
C THR A 135 20.84 -20.97 7.14
N VAL A 136 19.90 -20.77 6.21
CA VAL A 136 20.08 -19.89 5.05
C VAL A 136 18.94 -18.87 4.94
N GLY A 137 19.18 -17.81 4.18
CA GLY A 137 18.13 -16.86 3.82
C GLY A 137 18.58 -15.41 3.91
N ILE A 138 17.63 -14.52 3.66
CA ILE A 138 17.84 -13.07 3.58
C ILE A 138 17.32 -12.45 4.87
N PRO A 139 18.18 -11.92 5.76
CA PRO A 139 17.73 -11.19 6.94
C PRO A 139 16.78 -10.05 6.57
N TYR A 140 15.70 -9.87 7.34
CA TYR A 140 14.68 -8.83 7.14
C TYR A 140 13.87 -8.90 5.84
N ALA A 141 14.00 -9.98 5.04
CA ALA A 141 13.10 -10.23 3.92
C ALA A 141 11.68 -10.57 4.41
N PRO A 142 10.65 -10.30 3.60
CA PRO A 142 9.28 -10.39 4.06
C PRO A 142 8.87 -11.84 4.24
N ASP A 143 8.21 -12.09 5.36
CA ASP A 143 7.70 -13.41 5.66
C ASP A 143 6.30 -13.65 5.09
N ARG A 144 5.55 -12.56 4.95
CA ARG A 144 4.28 -12.55 4.26
C ARG A 144 4.47 -11.98 2.86
N LEU A 145 4.19 -12.79 1.86
CA LEU A 145 4.15 -12.38 0.47
C LEU A 145 2.68 -12.17 0.05
N PRO A 146 2.35 -11.07 -0.65
CA PRO A 146 1.03 -10.95 -1.26
C PRO A 146 0.81 -12.08 -2.28
N SER A 147 -0.44 -12.47 -2.50
CA SER A 147 -0.76 -13.35 -3.63
C SER A 147 -0.48 -12.64 -4.96
N ALA A 148 -0.32 -13.38 -6.06
CA ALA A 148 -0.14 -12.78 -7.39
C ALA A 148 -1.26 -11.80 -7.74
N SER A 149 -2.51 -12.16 -7.42
CA SER A 149 -3.67 -11.29 -7.61
C SER A 149 -3.57 -10.00 -6.80
N GLU A 150 -3.14 -10.08 -5.53
CA GLU A 150 -3.00 -8.90 -4.68
C GLU A 150 -1.82 -8.02 -5.15
N ALA A 151 -0.69 -8.63 -5.51
CA ALA A 151 0.50 -7.95 -5.99
C ALA A 151 0.26 -7.18 -7.30
N GLY A 152 -0.58 -7.71 -8.19
CA GLY A 152 -1.00 -7.05 -9.43
C GLY A 152 -2.14 -6.05 -9.26
N THR A 153 -2.81 -6.02 -8.09
CA THR A 153 -3.94 -5.11 -7.87
C THR A 153 -3.46 -3.69 -7.60
N GLY A 154 -3.98 -2.72 -8.37
CA GLY A 154 -3.64 -1.31 -8.23
C GLY A 154 -3.86 -0.74 -6.83
N LYS A 155 -2.79 -0.20 -6.24
CA LYS A 155 -2.82 0.46 -4.93
C LYS A 155 -2.95 1.98 -5.06
N ARG A 156 -3.23 2.61 -3.93
CA ARG A 156 -3.26 4.05 -3.75
C ARG A 156 -1.97 4.48 -3.06
N TRP A 157 -1.11 5.19 -3.78
CA TRP A 157 0.13 5.72 -3.19
C TRP A 157 -0.13 7.11 -2.63
N VAL A 158 0.36 7.36 -1.43
CA VAL A 158 0.24 8.63 -0.72
C VAL A 158 1.59 8.97 -0.13
N VAL A 159 2.03 10.21 -0.31
CA VAL A 159 3.22 10.72 0.34
C VAL A 159 2.82 11.94 1.15
N CYS A 160 3.10 11.90 2.44
CA CYS A 160 2.71 12.92 3.39
C CYS A 160 3.93 13.54 4.06
N GLU A 161 3.81 14.82 4.40
CA GLU A 161 4.74 15.53 5.26
C GLU A 161 3.99 16.35 6.30
N ARG A 162 4.62 16.50 7.47
CA ARG A 162 4.16 17.41 8.52
C ARG A 162 5.34 18.00 9.30
N PRO A 163 5.18 19.16 9.96
CA PRO A 163 6.18 19.66 10.90
C PRO A 163 6.49 18.62 11.99
N SER A 164 7.77 18.46 12.34
CA SER A 164 8.16 17.54 13.42
C SER A 164 7.69 18.06 14.79
N ALA A 165 7.28 17.14 15.67
CA ALA A 165 6.81 17.47 17.02
C ALA A 165 7.89 18.10 17.91
N GLY A 166 9.18 17.89 17.59
CA GLY A 166 10.33 18.46 18.32
C GLY A 166 10.63 19.93 18.03
N GLY A 167 9.84 20.58 17.16
CA GLY A 167 10.10 21.95 16.71
C GLY A 167 11.26 22.06 15.70
N GLY A 168 11.51 23.30 15.26
CA GLY A 168 12.52 23.61 14.24
C GLY A 168 12.10 23.29 12.81
N ASP A 169 13.06 23.39 11.88
CA ASP A 169 12.86 23.25 10.42
C ASP A 169 12.72 21.80 9.93
N SER A 170 12.64 20.82 10.84
CA SER A 170 12.58 19.41 10.48
C SER A 170 11.16 18.96 10.11
N VAL A 171 11.07 18.15 9.06
CA VAL A 171 9.80 17.58 8.56
C VAL A 171 9.76 16.08 8.81
N GLN A 172 8.61 15.58 9.28
CA GLN A 172 8.35 14.15 9.31
C GLN A 172 7.76 13.73 7.96
N LYS A 173 8.43 12.80 7.28
CA LYS A 173 8.00 12.23 5.99
C LYS A 173 7.33 10.88 6.20
N ALA A 174 6.28 10.58 5.44
CA ALA A 174 5.70 9.25 5.42
C ALA A 174 5.14 8.84 4.05
N ALA A 175 5.37 7.59 3.66
CA ALA A 175 4.73 6.97 2.50
C ALA A 175 3.66 5.96 2.92
N LEU A 176 2.53 5.97 2.22
CA LEU A 176 1.45 5.02 2.42
C LEU A 176 1.09 4.33 1.10
N VAL A 177 0.96 3.00 1.12
CA VAL A 177 0.46 2.20 -0.01
C VAL A 177 -0.84 1.52 0.41
N LEU A 178 -1.97 2.10 0.01
CA LEU A 178 -3.28 1.69 0.49
C LEU A 178 -3.97 0.70 -0.48
N ALA A 179 -4.41 -0.43 0.05
CA ALA A 179 -5.26 -1.38 -0.68
C ALA A 179 -6.70 -0.86 -0.83
N ALA A 180 -7.50 -1.52 -1.67
CA ALA A 180 -8.86 -1.09 -2.03
C ALA A 180 -9.73 -0.70 -0.82
N ARG A 181 -9.69 -1.50 0.25
CA ARG A 181 -10.47 -1.30 1.48
C ARG A 181 -10.13 -0.04 2.28
N GLU A 182 -8.95 0.55 2.06
CA GLU A 182 -8.48 1.75 2.78
C GLU A 182 -8.35 2.97 1.87
N LYS A 183 -8.60 2.86 0.55
CA LYS A 183 -8.50 4.00 -0.39
C LYS A 183 -9.34 5.21 0.04
N LYS A 184 -10.49 4.96 0.70
CA LYS A 184 -11.41 5.99 1.23
C LYS A 184 -10.77 6.95 2.23
N ALA A 185 -9.66 6.57 2.88
CA ALA A 185 -8.90 7.45 3.78
C ALA A 185 -8.39 8.73 3.09
N THR A 186 -8.34 8.75 1.77
CA THR A 186 -7.89 9.90 0.96
C THR A 186 -9.03 10.60 0.21
N GLU A 187 -10.29 10.28 0.53
CA GLU A 187 -11.48 10.79 -0.18
C GLU A 187 -12.40 11.65 0.70
N GLY A 188 -12.03 11.88 1.97
CA GLY A 188 -12.79 12.68 2.92
C GLY A 188 -12.66 14.20 2.72
N ALA A 189 -13.14 14.97 3.70
CA ALA A 189 -13.13 16.44 3.70
C ALA A 189 -11.70 17.06 3.76
N GLU A 190 -10.71 16.22 4.02
CA GLU A 190 -9.30 16.56 4.02
C GLU A 190 -8.72 16.61 2.60
N ARG A 191 -9.36 15.94 1.63
CA ARG A 191 -9.01 16.09 0.21
C ARG A 191 -9.29 17.52 -0.23
N LEU A 192 -8.35 18.11 -0.96
CA LEU A 192 -8.53 19.45 -1.49
C LEU A 192 -9.51 19.44 -2.69
N HIS A 193 -10.32 20.50 -2.76
CA HIS A 193 -11.34 20.70 -3.78
C HIS A 193 -11.37 22.15 -4.28
N GLY A 194 -11.84 22.35 -5.51
CA GLY A 194 -12.03 23.69 -6.07
C GLY A 194 -10.74 24.52 -6.06
N GLY A 195 -10.82 25.74 -5.53
CA GLY A 195 -9.68 26.65 -5.39
C GLY A 195 -8.88 26.48 -4.10
N GLN A 196 -9.07 25.38 -3.34
CA GLN A 196 -8.23 25.13 -2.18
C GLN A 196 -6.76 24.93 -2.57
N LEU A 197 -5.88 25.55 -1.78
CA LEU A 197 -4.43 25.55 -2.01
C LEU A 197 -3.67 25.11 -0.74
N LEU A 198 -2.49 24.54 -0.93
CA LEU A 198 -1.46 24.44 0.09
C LEU A 198 -0.44 25.56 -0.12
N TYR A 199 0.03 26.20 0.94
CA TYR A 199 1.12 27.15 0.90
C TYR A 199 2.36 26.57 1.58
N VAL A 200 3.42 26.39 0.81
CA VAL A 200 4.60 25.63 1.21
C VAL A 200 5.90 26.32 0.82
N ALA A 201 7.00 25.94 1.46
CA ALA A 201 8.34 26.37 1.11
C ALA A 201 9.31 25.18 1.08
N ASP A 202 10.17 25.15 0.06
CA ASP A 202 11.25 24.17 -0.03
C ASP A 202 12.36 24.45 1.02
N PRO A 203 13.39 23.58 1.14
CA PRO A 203 14.47 23.79 2.10
C PRO A 203 15.24 25.11 1.88
N ASP A 204 15.37 25.57 0.64
CA ASP A 204 16.02 26.84 0.26
C ASP A 204 15.14 28.07 0.54
N GLY A 205 13.89 27.85 0.93
CA GLY A 205 12.94 28.90 1.30
C GLY A 205 12.21 29.53 0.11
N LYS A 206 12.28 28.91 -1.08
CA LYS A 206 11.44 29.29 -2.21
C LYS A 206 10.02 28.81 -1.95
N ARG A 207 9.06 29.70 -2.22
CA ARG A 207 7.66 29.53 -1.88
C ARG A 207 6.87 29.01 -3.08
N TYR A 208 5.89 28.17 -2.77
CA TYR A 208 4.98 27.59 -3.75
C TYR A 208 3.56 27.59 -3.19
N VAL A 209 2.59 27.67 -4.09
CA VAL A 209 1.25 27.16 -3.80
C VAL A 209 1.00 25.86 -4.55
N VAL A 210 0.25 24.95 -3.93
CA VAL A 210 -0.08 23.65 -4.53
C VAL A 210 -1.59 23.48 -4.60
N ASP A 211 -2.12 23.17 -5.77
CA ASP A 211 -3.57 23.03 -5.96
C ASP A 211 -4.14 21.65 -5.61
N ALA A 212 -5.47 21.55 -5.65
CA ALA A 212 -6.23 20.32 -5.45
C ALA A 212 -5.82 19.16 -6.38
N ASN A 213 -5.25 19.47 -7.55
CA ASN A 213 -4.88 18.52 -8.59
C ASN A 213 -3.41 18.07 -8.51
N GLY A 214 -2.64 18.57 -7.53
CA GLY A 214 -1.25 18.17 -7.34
C GLY A 214 -0.27 18.92 -8.22
N THR A 215 -0.56 20.18 -8.58
CA THR A 215 0.37 21.05 -9.30
C THR A 215 0.95 22.09 -8.36
N ALA A 216 2.29 22.23 -8.36
CA ALA A 216 3.03 23.23 -7.60
C ALA A 216 3.39 24.44 -8.47
N TYR A 217 3.07 25.64 -8.00
CA TYR A 217 3.28 26.91 -8.69
C TYR A 217 4.23 27.79 -7.88
N PRO A 218 5.39 28.20 -8.43
CA PRO A 218 6.28 29.14 -7.75
C PRO A 218 5.59 30.49 -7.49
N VAL A 219 5.78 31.06 -6.30
CA VAL A 219 5.29 32.40 -5.93
C VAL A 219 6.44 33.24 -5.37
N GLY A 220 6.51 34.52 -5.77
CA GLY A 220 7.58 35.42 -5.37
C GLY A 220 7.59 35.70 -3.87
N LYS A 221 8.67 35.33 -3.18
CA LYS A 221 8.81 35.50 -1.72
C LYS A 221 8.75 36.97 -1.27
N SER A 222 9.24 37.89 -2.09
CA SER A 222 9.32 39.32 -1.80
C SER A 222 8.12 40.13 -2.30
N ASP A 223 7.15 39.48 -2.97
CA ASP A 223 5.96 40.15 -3.47
C ASP A 223 4.80 39.98 -2.49
N GLU A 224 4.81 40.80 -1.44
CA GLU A 224 3.78 40.80 -0.39
C GLU A 224 2.36 41.03 -0.93
N LEU A 225 2.22 41.77 -2.04
CA LEU A 225 0.92 41.99 -2.65
C LEU A 225 0.41 40.73 -3.36
N LEU A 226 1.29 40.05 -4.09
CA LEU A 226 0.97 38.76 -4.72
C LEU A 226 0.63 37.70 -3.67
N LEU A 227 1.42 37.63 -2.58
CA LEU A 227 1.15 36.73 -1.47
C LEU A 227 -0.19 37.05 -0.81
N ARG A 228 -0.51 38.32 -0.61
CA ARG A 228 -1.83 38.72 -0.10
C ARG A 228 -2.97 38.25 -1.01
N ALA A 229 -2.81 38.35 -2.34
CA ALA A 229 -3.82 37.95 -3.31
C ALA A 229 -4.08 36.43 -3.32
N VAL A 230 -3.02 35.64 -3.14
CA VAL A 230 -3.08 34.17 -3.29
C VAL A 230 -3.22 33.44 -1.96
N VAL A 231 -2.53 33.89 -0.91
CA VAL A 231 -2.47 33.21 0.39
C VAL A 231 -2.96 34.01 1.60
N GLY A 232 -3.31 35.27 1.39
CA GLY A 232 -3.66 36.20 2.46
C GLY A 232 -2.44 36.80 3.16
N SER A 233 -2.66 37.90 3.88
CA SER A 233 -1.59 38.62 4.59
C SER A 233 -1.06 37.81 5.78
N GLY A 234 0.26 37.81 5.98
CA GLY A 234 0.90 37.29 7.20
C GLY A 234 0.83 35.77 7.36
N ARG A 235 0.46 35.01 6.32
CA ARG A 235 0.50 33.55 6.35
C ARG A 235 1.93 33.06 6.20
N GLU A 236 2.34 32.11 7.04
CA GLU A 236 3.64 31.44 6.94
C GLU A 236 3.55 30.18 6.07
N PRO A 237 4.51 29.93 5.18
CA PRO A 237 4.55 28.71 4.38
C PRO A 237 4.97 27.52 5.23
N GLN A 238 4.33 26.38 5.01
CA GLN A 238 4.76 25.13 5.64
C GLN A 238 6.03 24.61 4.95
N ARG A 239 7.06 24.30 5.73
CA ARG A 239 8.29 23.69 5.20
C ARG A 239 8.00 22.28 4.68
N VAL A 240 8.54 21.98 3.50
CA VAL A 240 8.47 20.66 2.84
C VAL A 240 9.82 20.29 2.27
N SER A 241 10.00 19.00 2.02
CA SER A 241 11.19 18.48 1.37
C SER A 241 11.16 18.64 -0.15
N ALA A 242 12.34 18.65 -0.77
CA ALA A 242 12.47 18.68 -2.23
C ALA A 242 11.88 17.40 -2.87
N GLU A 243 11.97 16.26 -2.17
CA GLU A 243 11.42 14.99 -2.61
C GLU A 243 9.88 15.05 -2.67
N TRP A 244 9.23 15.75 -1.73
CA TRP A 244 7.77 15.87 -1.76
C TRP A 244 7.31 16.74 -2.93
N LEU A 245 8.01 17.85 -3.18
CA LEU A 245 7.77 18.69 -4.35
C LEU A 245 8.00 17.94 -5.66
N ALA A 246 8.94 16.98 -5.70
CA ALA A 246 9.18 16.14 -6.87
C ALA A 246 8.03 15.15 -7.18
N THR A 247 7.09 14.94 -6.24
CA THR A 247 5.87 14.15 -6.49
C THR A 247 4.79 14.91 -7.27
N LEU A 248 4.90 16.24 -7.32
CA LEU A 248 3.90 17.15 -7.89
C LEU A 248 4.19 17.50 -9.36
N HIS A 249 3.15 17.90 -10.07
CA HIS A 249 3.31 18.54 -11.38
C HIS A 249 3.87 19.95 -11.22
N ARG A 250 4.55 20.43 -12.26
CA ARG A 250 5.10 21.79 -12.29
C ARG A 250 4.16 22.73 -13.04
N GLY A 251 3.64 23.72 -12.32
CA GLY A 251 2.89 24.83 -12.88
C GLY A 251 3.79 26.02 -13.20
N ASP A 252 3.24 27.01 -13.89
CA ASP A 252 3.99 28.19 -14.27
C ASP A 252 4.04 29.20 -13.09
N PRO A 253 5.11 30.01 -12.95
CA PRO A 253 5.21 30.99 -11.87
C PRO A 253 4.01 31.93 -11.85
N ILE A 254 3.45 32.13 -10.66
CA ILE A 254 2.33 33.05 -10.44
C ILE A 254 2.87 34.48 -10.41
N ALA A 255 2.18 35.36 -11.12
CA ALA A 255 2.48 36.78 -11.20
C ALA A 255 1.18 37.53 -11.54
N PHE A 256 1.14 38.84 -11.34
CA PHE A 256 0.02 39.65 -11.83
C PHE A 256 -0.04 39.57 -13.36
N PRO A 257 -1.22 39.31 -13.96
CA PRO A 257 -1.38 39.34 -15.42
C PRO A 257 -1.28 40.77 -15.94
N ASP A 258 -0.61 40.94 -17.09
CA ASP A 258 -0.55 42.22 -17.79
C ASP A 258 -1.80 42.41 -18.66
N VAL A 259 -2.55 43.49 -18.42
CA VAL A 259 -3.75 43.81 -19.21
C VAL A 259 -3.36 44.71 -20.39
N PRO A 260 -3.56 44.28 -21.65
CA PRO A 260 -3.20 45.11 -22.79
C PRO A 260 -4.11 46.35 -22.90
N GLY A 261 -3.49 47.49 -23.19
CA GLY A 261 -4.16 48.78 -23.32
C GLY A 261 -3.84 49.70 -22.14
N GLN A 262 -4.55 50.83 -22.04
CA GLN A 262 -4.42 51.75 -20.91
C GLN A 262 -5.51 51.44 -19.88
N PRO A 263 -5.17 50.96 -18.67
CA PRO A 263 -6.16 50.74 -17.60
C PRO A 263 -7.03 51.98 -17.37
N GLY A 264 -8.35 51.77 -17.32
CA GLY A 264 -9.31 52.85 -17.12
C GLY A 264 -9.63 53.71 -18.35
N ALA A 265 -9.00 53.47 -19.51
CA ALA A 265 -9.48 54.03 -20.77
C ALA A 265 -10.82 53.38 -21.16
N SER A 266 -11.61 54.05 -22.00
CA SER A 266 -12.78 53.42 -22.62
C SER A 266 -12.33 52.18 -23.40
N ALA A 267 -13.06 51.09 -23.22
CA ALA A 267 -12.75 49.84 -23.87
C ALA A 267 -13.44 49.69 -25.23
N ASP A 268 -14.42 50.53 -25.57
CA ASP A 268 -15.18 50.47 -26.82
C ASP A 268 -15.76 49.07 -27.07
N VAL A 269 -16.23 48.39 -26.01
CA VAL A 269 -16.83 47.05 -26.13
C VAL A 269 -18.16 47.16 -26.89
N PRO A 270 -18.36 46.41 -27.98
CA PRO A 270 -19.66 46.35 -28.65
C PRO A 270 -20.73 45.76 -27.72
N GLY A 271 -21.85 46.46 -27.54
CA GLY A 271 -23.00 45.92 -26.81
C GLY A 271 -23.64 46.92 -25.85
N SER A 272 -24.21 46.39 -24.77
CA SER A 272 -24.99 47.15 -23.76
C SER A 272 -24.30 47.18 -22.40
N LEU A 273 -22.96 47.12 -22.38
CA LEU A 273 -22.20 47.26 -21.14
C LEU A 273 -22.32 48.71 -20.64
N ASP A 274 -22.54 48.89 -19.34
CA ASP A 274 -22.61 50.23 -18.75
C ASP A 274 -21.29 50.98 -18.94
N GLU A 275 -21.33 52.30 -19.17
CA GLU A 275 -20.15 53.11 -19.50
C GLU A 275 -19.08 53.04 -18.39
N SER A 276 -19.52 52.93 -17.14
CA SER A 276 -18.63 52.80 -15.99
C SER A 276 -18.06 51.37 -15.80
N ALA A 277 -18.58 50.39 -16.53
CA ALA A 277 -18.03 49.03 -16.64
C ALA A 277 -17.21 48.83 -17.94
N ASP A 278 -17.48 49.63 -18.98
CA ASP A 278 -16.76 49.65 -20.26
C ASP A 278 -15.44 50.41 -20.15
N ARG A 279 -14.56 49.90 -19.29
CA ARG A 279 -13.22 50.43 -19.04
C ARG A 279 -12.20 49.30 -19.08
N VAL A 280 -11.08 49.52 -19.77
CA VAL A 280 -10.01 48.51 -19.90
C VAL A 280 -9.50 48.13 -18.51
N GLY A 281 -9.45 46.82 -18.25
CA GLY A 281 -9.02 46.23 -16.98
C GLY A 281 -10.13 46.01 -15.96
N THR A 282 -11.37 46.47 -16.20
CA THR A 282 -12.47 46.21 -15.27
C THR A 282 -12.77 44.71 -15.19
N VAL A 283 -12.77 44.18 -13.97
CA VAL A 283 -13.13 42.79 -13.68
C VAL A 283 -14.64 42.72 -13.42
N LEU A 284 -15.34 41.94 -14.22
CA LEU A 284 -16.79 41.72 -14.11
C LEU A 284 -17.08 40.35 -13.51
N LYS A 285 -18.22 40.24 -12.83
CA LYS A 285 -18.79 39.00 -12.33
C LYS A 285 -20.23 38.89 -12.80
N ALA A 286 -20.57 37.77 -13.42
CA ALA A 286 -21.95 37.49 -13.83
C ALA A 286 -22.33 36.07 -13.41
N PHE A 287 -23.62 35.86 -13.13
CA PHE A 287 -24.13 34.56 -12.73
C PHE A 287 -24.56 33.75 -13.96
N ASP A 288 -23.83 32.68 -14.27
CA ASP A 288 -24.10 31.77 -15.39
C ASP A 288 -24.80 30.52 -14.85
N ASN A 289 -26.14 30.59 -14.79
CA ASN A 289 -27.06 29.57 -14.28
C ASN A 289 -26.83 29.14 -12.82
N ASN A 290 -25.78 28.39 -12.53
CA ASN A 290 -25.48 27.84 -11.20
C ASN A 290 -24.03 28.10 -10.76
N LYS A 291 -23.29 28.94 -11.47
CA LYS A 291 -21.91 29.31 -11.17
C LYS A 291 -21.67 30.80 -11.39
N GLU A 292 -20.81 31.38 -10.57
CA GLU A 292 -20.24 32.69 -10.86
C GLU A 292 -19.22 32.53 -11.99
N GLN A 293 -19.27 33.41 -12.97
CA GLN A 293 -18.30 33.52 -14.04
C GLN A 293 -17.65 34.90 -14.01
N TYR A 294 -16.32 34.91 -14.09
CA TYR A 294 -15.52 36.12 -14.06
C TYR A 294 -15.09 36.50 -15.47
N TYR A 295 -14.98 37.80 -15.70
CA TYR A 295 -14.53 38.36 -16.96
C TYR A 295 -13.59 39.54 -16.71
N VAL A 296 -12.75 39.85 -17.68
CA VAL A 296 -12.00 41.10 -17.75
C VAL A 296 -12.38 41.85 -19.02
N VAL A 297 -12.56 43.16 -18.89
CA VAL A 297 -12.81 44.06 -20.01
C VAL A 297 -11.48 44.42 -20.65
N LEU A 298 -11.37 44.15 -21.95
CA LEU A 298 -10.22 44.47 -22.80
C LEU A 298 -10.67 45.41 -23.91
N SER A 299 -9.73 46.05 -24.59
CA SER A 299 -10.06 46.87 -25.76
C SER A 299 -10.85 46.06 -26.80
N GLY A 300 -12.04 46.55 -27.13
CA GLY A 300 -13.01 46.00 -28.07
C GLY A 300 -13.76 44.75 -27.64
N ARG A 301 -13.52 44.19 -26.43
CA ARG A 301 -14.13 42.90 -26.04
C ARG A 301 -14.15 42.61 -24.54
N VAL A 302 -15.06 41.73 -24.13
CA VAL A 302 -15.06 41.11 -22.80
C VAL A 302 -14.46 39.70 -22.90
N ALA A 303 -13.52 39.35 -22.02
CA ALA A 303 -12.84 38.05 -22.02
C ALA A 303 -13.19 37.25 -20.76
N PRO A 304 -13.63 35.98 -20.86
CA PRO A 304 -13.78 35.14 -19.68
C PRO A 304 -12.41 34.85 -19.05
N VAL A 305 -12.37 34.82 -17.71
CA VAL A 305 -11.16 34.52 -16.93
C VAL A 305 -11.50 33.52 -15.83
N SER A 306 -10.48 32.82 -15.33
CA SER A 306 -10.64 31.97 -14.14
C SER A 306 -10.84 32.81 -12.88
N ALA A 307 -11.43 32.23 -11.83
CA ALA A 307 -11.58 32.92 -10.54
C ALA A 307 -10.21 33.32 -9.95
N PHE A 308 -9.20 32.48 -10.16
CA PHE A 308 -7.82 32.77 -9.78
C PHE A 308 -7.25 33.99 -10.51
N VAL A 309 -7.43 34.08 -11.84
CA VAL A 309 -6.97 35.23 -12.62
C VAL A 309 -7.73 36.50 -12.22
N ALA A 310 -9.03 36.40 -11.99
CA ALA A 310 -9.84 37.52 -11.51
C ALA A 310 -9.32 38.06 -10.16
N GLN A 311 -9.01 37.17 -9.21
CA GLN A 311 -8.41 37.54 -7.93
C GLN A 311 -7.08 38.30 -8.12
N LEU A 312 -6.20 37.82 -9.00
CA LEU A 312 -4.94 38.52 -9.29
C LEU A 312 -5.18 39.90 -9.88
N LEU A 313 -6.09 40.03 -10.86
CA LEU A 313 -6.43 41.32 -11.47
C LEU A 313 -7.00 42.29 -10.43
N LEU A 314 -7.89 41.84 -9.55
CA LEU A 314 -8.50 42.66 -8.49
C LEU A 314 -7.49 43.17 -7.45
N PHE A 315 -6.37 42.45 -7.27
CA PHE A 315 -5.28 42.84 -6.38
C PHE A 315 -4.13 43.57 -7.10
N SER A 316 -4.19 43.73 -8.43
CA SER A 316 -3.14 44.37 -9.21
C SER A 316 -3.00 45.86 -8.88
N LYS A 317 -1.75 46.33 -8.72
CA LYS A 317 -1.46 47.77 -8.54
C LYS A 317 -1.85 48.59 -9.77
N GLU A 318 -1.71 48.01 -10.95
CA GLU A 318 -2.02 48.66 -12.22
C GLU A 318 -3.52 48.95 -12.35
N LEU A 319 -4.37 48.05 -11.83
CA LEU A 319 -5.82 48.15 -11.92
C LEU A 319 -6.46 48.82 -10.71
N ALA A 320 -5.69 49.08 -9.64
CA ALA A 320 -6.18 49.77 -8.45
C ALA A 320 -6.91 51.11 -8.72
N PRO A 321 -6.50 51.96 -9.69
CA PRO A 321 -7.22 53.19 -10.04
C PRO A 321 -8.65 53.00 -10.53
N LEU A 322 -9.04 51.79 -10.96
CA LEU A 322 -10.42 51.47 -11.33
C LEU A 322 -11.38 51.45 -10.14
N GLY A 323 -10.87 51.51 -8.90
CA GLY A 323 -11.69 51.68 -7.70
C GLY A 323 -12.52 50.44 -7.33
N GLN A 324 -12.19 49.26 -7.86
CA GLN A 324 -12.92 48.02 -7.58
C GLN A 324 -12.72 47.47 -6.17
N ALA A 325 -11.71 47.96 -5.44
CA ALA A 325 -11.47 47.64 -4.02
C ALA A 325 -11.45 46.13 -3.71
N GLY A 326 -10.94 45.30 -4.62
CA GLY A 326 -10.90 43.84 -4.45
C GLY A 326 -12.21 43.11 -4.80
N HIS A 327 -13.22 43.82 -5.32
CA HIS A 327 -14.52 43.25 -5.68
C HIS A 327 -14.80 43.37 -7.18
N ALA A 328 -15.09 42.24 -7.82
CA ALA A 328 -15.55 42.22 -9.20
C ALA A 328 -16.91 42.92 -9.31
N ARG A 329 -17.12 43.66 -10.40
CA ARG A 329 -18.35 44.38 -10.64
C ARG A 329 -19.45 43.44 -11.14
N GLU A 330 -20.57 43.40 -10.43
CA GLU A 330 -21.71 42.59 -10.84
C GLU A 330 -22.33 43.13 -12.13
N THR A 331 -22.54 42.23 -13.09
CA THR A 331 -23.06 42.57 -14.43
C THR A 331 -24.04 41.50 -14.88
N SER A 332 -25.10 41.92 -15.58
CA SER A 332 -26.05 40.99 -16.18
C SER A 332 -25.36 40.12 -17.24
N PRO A 333 -25.56 38.78 -17.24
CA PRO A 333 -25.05 37.92 -18.31
C PRO A 333 -25.48 38.36 -19.71
N GLY A 334 -26.69 38.93 -19.84
CA GLY A 334 -27.22 39.42 -21.12
C GLY A 334 -26.52 40.69 -21.64
N ALA A 335 -25.75 41.39 -20.80
CA ALA A 335 -24.96 42.55 -21.20
C ALA A 335 -23.53 42.18 -21.65
N ILE A 336 -23.16 40.90 -21.56
CA ILE A 336 -21.83 40.40 -21.87
C ILE A 336 -21.90 39.53 -23.13
N VAL A 337 -21.04 39.82 -24.10
CA VAL A 337 -20.77 38.91 -25.23
C VAL A 337 -19.34 38.36 -25.03
N PRO A 338 -19.18 37.13 -24.53
CA PRO A 338 -17.87 36.58 -24.22
C PRO A 338 -17.04 36.35 -25.48
N GLY A 339 -15.85 36.95 -25.54
CA GLY A 339 -14.83 36.64 -26.54
C GLY A 339 -13.90 35.50 -26.10
N GLN A 340 -12.70 35.44 -26.69
CA GLN A 340 -11.66 34.48 -26.30
C GLN A 340 -11.24 34.67 -24.84
N ALA A 341 -11.00 33.57 -24.11
CA ALA A 341 -10.52 33.62 -22.73
C ALA A 341 -9.18 34.38 -22.60
N PHE A 342 -8.99 35.03 -21.46
CA PHE A 342 -7.76 35.73 -21.10
C PHE A 342 -7.06 35.02 -19.93
N GLY A 343 -5.73 35.06 -19.90
CA GLY A 343 -4.94 34.44 -18.82
C GLY A 343 -4.88 32.91 -18.93
N THR A 344 -5.00 32.35 -20.13
CA THR A 344 -4.92 30.89 -20.40
C THR A 344 -3.57 30.44 -20.92
N GLU A 345 -2.66 31.38 -21.19
CA GLU A 345 -1.30 31.14 -21.66
C GLU A 345 -0.38 30.55 -20.59
N ARG A 346 -0.75 30.70 -19.31
CA ARG A 346 -0.08 30.09 -18.16
C ARG A 346 -0.95 28.99 -17.58
N ARG A 347 -0.33 27.89 -17.18
CA ARG A 347 -0.94 26.86 -16.35
C ARG A 347 -0.95 27.38 -14.93
N TRP A 348 -2.04 28.02 -14.57
CA TRP A 348 -2.34 28.49 -13.21
C TRP A 348 -3.57 27.77 -12.64
N PRO A 349 -3.80 27.82 -11.32
CA PRO A 349 -5.05 27.39 -10.73
C PRO A 349 -6.25 28.10 -11.36
N THR A 350 -7.42 27.47 -11.30
CA THR A 350 -8.65 28.03 -11.90
C THR A 350 -9.69 28.50 -10.88
N GLY A 351 -9.66 27.94 -9.66
CA GLY A 351 -10.60 28.27 -8.60
C GLY A 351 -10.18 29.49 -7.77
N ASP A 352 -11.10 29.99 -6.94
CA ASP A 352 -10.85 31.06 -5.99
C ASP A 352 -9.83 30.61 -4.93
N PRO A 353 -8.65 31.26 -4.83
CA PRO A 353 -7.56 30.78 -3.99
C PRO A 353 -7.94 30.77 -2.50
N LEU A 354 -8.00 29.58 -1.92
CA LEU A 354 -8.30 29.36 -0.51
C LEU A 354 -7.21 28.48 0.13
N PRO A 355 -6.20 29.05 0.80
CA PRO A 355 -5.18 28.23 1.44
C PRO A 355 -5.71 27.56 2.72
N VAL A 356 -5.51 26.25 2.82
CA VAL A 356 -6.13 25.41 3.87
C VAL A 356 -5.16 24.82 4.89
N ASN A 357 -3.85 24.84 4.63
CA ASN A 357 -2.86 24.27 5.55
C ASN A 357 -2.29 25.30 6.53
N GLU A 358 -1.81 24.82 7.66
CA GLU A 358 -1.18 25.64 8.71
C GLU A 358 0.26 25.19 8.95
N ALA A 359 1.20 26.13 8.97
CA ALA A 359 2.61 25.87 9.30
C ALA A 359 2.81 25.76 10.83
N SER A 360 2.07 24.84 11.48
CA SER A 360 2.03 24.70 12.94
C SER A 360 2.07 23.24 13.36
N SER A 361 2.83 22.94 14.42
CA SER A 361 2.83 21.63 15.09
C SER A 361 1.80 21.54 16.22
N ALA A 362 0.97 22.57 16.40
CA ALA A 362 -0.08 22.57 17.41
C ALA A 362 -1.14 21.50 17.11
N ALA A 363 -1.68 20.90 18.18
CA ALA A 363 -2.75 19.93 18.05
C ALA A 363 -3.98 20.57 17.37
N GLY A 364 -4.55 19.87 16.38
CA GLY A 364 -5.71 20.35 15.63
C GLY A 364 -5.39 21.20 14.39
N SER A 365 -4.14 21.63 14.20
CA SER A 365 -3.75 22.33 12.96
C SER A 365 -3.77 21.39 11.76
N ARG A 366 -4.28 21.86 10.61
CA ARG A 366 -4.21 21.11 9.33
C ARG A 366 -2.80 21.18 8.73
N SER A 367 -1.83 20.57 9.41
CA SER A 367 -0.41 20.63 9.06
C SER A 367 0.15 19.32 8.49
N THR A 368 -0.65 18.25 8.43
CA THR A 368 -0.28 17.05 7.67
C THR A 368 -0.79 17.20 6.25
N ILE A 369 0.14 17.41 5.30
CA ILE A 369 -0.19 17.59 3.89
C ILE A 369 0.29 16.38 3.09
N CYS A 370 -0.47 15.95 2.10
CA CYS A 370 -0.11 14.81 1.28
C CYS A 370 -0.37 15.04 -0.20
N THR A 371 0.46 14.40 -1.02
CA THR A 371 0.19 14.16 -2.44
C THR A 371 -0.34 12.74 -2.58
N VAL A 372 -1.38 12.55 -3.38
CA VAL A 372 -2.04 11.26 -3.59
C VAL A 372 -1.99 10.87 -5.07
N LEU A 373 -1.30 9.78 -5.40
CA LEU A 373 -1.25 9.21 -6.75
C LEU A 373 -2.54 8.44 -7.01
N ARG A 374 -3.35 8.93 -7.96
CA ARG A 374 -4.64 8.33 -8.34
C ARG A 374 -4.53 7.40 -9.53
N GLY A 375 -3.57 7.64 -10.41
CA GLY A 375 -3.31 6.79 -11.56
C GLY A 375 -2.00 7.14 -12.24
N VAL A 376 -1.50 6.18 -13.02
CA VAL A 376 -0.35 6.34 -13.91
C VAL A 376 -0.77 5.76 -15.26
N ASN A 377 -0.65 6.55 -16.32
CA ASN A 377 -0.85 6.04 -17.67
C ASN A 377 0.35 5.16 -18.05
N ALA A 378 0.12 3.88 -18.32
CA ALA A 378 1.19 2.94 -18.62
C ALA A 378 1.91 3.21 -19.96
N GLY A 379 1.32 3.98 -20.87
CA GLY A 379 1.94 4.33 -22.16
C GLY A 379 2.81 5.59 -22.11
N SER A 380 2.39 6.62 -21.37
CA SER A 380 3.07 7.92 -21.31
C SER A 380 3.75 8.24 -19.99
N GLY A 381 3.47 7.49 -18.92
CA GLY A 381 3.91 7.82 -17.57
C GLY A 381 3.15 8.98 -16.93
N ALA A 382 2.19 9.60 -17.64
CA ALA A 382 1.40 10.70 -17.11
C ALA A 382 0.63 10.29 -15.85
N THR A 383 0.76 11.09 -14.79
CA THR A 383 0.15 10.81 -13.50
C THR A 383 -1.12 11.62 -13.28
N THR A 384 -2.10 11.02 -12.61
CA THR A 384 -3.27 11.73 -12.07
C THR A 384 -3.08 11.87 -10.58
N LEU A 385 -3.07 13.11 -10.08
CA LEU A 385 -2.80 13.41 -8.67
C LEU A 385 -4.00 14.06 -7.99
N SER A 386 -3.95 14.13 -6.67
CA SER A 386 -4.71 15.07 -5.88
C SER A 386 -3.95 15.43 -4.61
N THR A 387 -4.28 16.54 -3.98
CA THR A 387 -3.72 16.92 -2.68
C THR A 387 -4.69 16.70 -1.53
N TRP A 388 -4.13 16.63 -0.34
CA TRP A 388 -4.82 16.33 0.91
C TRP A 388 -4.18 17.13 2.03
N ALA A 389 -4.97 17.64 2.97
CA ALA A 389 -4.49 18.31 4.17
C ALA A 389 -5.38 17.96 5.37
N GLY A 390 -4.79 17.50 6.46
CA GLY A 390 -5.51 17.12 7.67
C GLY A 390 -4.66 17.28 8.92
N THR A 391 -5.23 16.91 10.06
CA THR A 391 -4.59 17.02 11.38
C THR A 391 -3.70 15.83 11.70
N GLU A 392 -3.96 14.69 11.06
CA GLU A 392 -3.23 13.43 11.25
C GLU A 392 -2.87 12.83 9.89
N PHE A 393 -2.11 11.73 9.87
CA PHE A 393 -1.87 10.98 8.65
C PHE A 393 -3.14 10.20 8.23
N PRO A 394 -3.33 9.90 6.93
CA PRO A 394 -4.50 9.15 6.46
C PRO A 394 -4.65 7.75 7.05
N ALA A 395 -3.57 7.16 7.57
CA ALA A 395 -3.60 5.89 8.28
C ALA A 395 -2.67 5.95 9.50
N GLN A 396 -3.00 5.13 10.52
CA GLN A 396 -2.18 4.99 11.71
C GLN A 396 -1.01 4.03 11.45
N PHE A 397 0.20 4.48 11.78
CA PHE A 397 1.39 3.64 11.68
C PHE A 397 1.43 2.63 12.84
N PRO A 398 1.96 1.41 12.61
CA PRO A 398 2.31 0.52 13.70
C PRO A 398 3.29 1.19 14.67
N THR A 399 3.20 0.87 15.96
CA THR A 399 4.11 1.38 16.98
C THR A 399 5.57 1.15 16.58
N GLY A 400 6.38 2.22 16.55
CA GLY A 400 7.78 2.17 16.14
C GLY A 400 8.03 2.36 14.64
N SER A 401 6.98 2.38 13.80
CA SER A 401 7.05 2.89 12.42
C SER A 401 6.55 4.33 12.38
N SER A 402 7.23 5.19 11.64
CA SER A 402 6.85 6.60 11.49
C SER A 402 6.98 7.13 10.05
N SER A 403 7.48 6.30 9.13
CA SER A 403 7.86 6.70 7.77
C SER A 403 7.19 5.89 6.67
N ALA A 404 6.64 4.71 6.97
CA ALA A 404 5.96 3.89 5.96
C ALA A 404 4.80 3.07 6.52
N TYR A 405 3.73 3.01 5.74
CA TYR A 405 2.55 2.20 6.00
C TYR A 405 2.11 1.50 4.72
N VAL A 406 1.86 0.21 4.82
CA VAL A 406 1.26 -0.56 3.73
C VAL A 406 0.10 -1.31 4.33
N THR A 407 -1.06 -1.22 3.70
CA THR A 407 -2.29 -1.85 4.21
C THR A 407 -2.02 -3.32 4.58
N PRO A 408 -2.28 -3.76 5.84
CA PRO A 408 -1.84 -5.06 6.35
C PRO A 408 -2.21 -6.26 5.47
N GLY A 409 -1.30 -7.20 5.24
CA GLY A 409 -1.54 -8.33 4.34
C GLY A 409 -1.73 -7.99 2.87
N SER A 410 -1.47 -6.74 2.47
CA SER A 410 -1.42 -6.32 1.06
C SER A 410 0.03 -6.10 0.61
N GLY A 411 0.20 -5.92 -0.69
CA GLY A 411 1.46 -5.54 -1.29
C GLY A 411 1.27 -5.25 -2.77
N GLN A 412 2.30 -4.73 -3.42
CA GLN A 412 2.27 -4.46 -4.86
C GLN A 412 3.60 -4.81 -5.49
N LEU A 413 3.53 -5.51 -6.62
CA LEU A 413 4.65 -5.61 -7.54
C LEU A 413 4.60 -4.40 -8.48
N TYR A 414 5.68 -3.64 -8.54
CA TYR A 414 5.72 -2.42 -9.33
C TYR A 414 7.08 -2.22 -9.97
N ARG A 415 7.09 -1.48 -11.09
CA ARG A 415 8.29 -1.03 -11.77
C ARG A 415 8.51 0.44 -11.47
N GLN A 416 9.68 0.76 -10.93
CA GLN A 416 10.10 2.15 -10.78
C GLN A 416 10.53 2.69 -12.14
N PHE A 417 9.98 3.83 -12.56
CA PHE A 417 10.37 4.49 -13.81
C PHE A 417 10.72 5.97 -13.62
N GLN A 418 11.40 6.54 -14.62
CA GLN A 418 11.72 7.95 -14.72
C GLN A 418 11.28 8.48 -16.08
N GLY A 419 10.87 9.75 -16.16
CA GLY A 419 10.38 10.36 -17.38
C GLY A 419 9.14 9.65 -17.92
N GLU A 420 9.16 9.29 -19.21
CA GLU A 420 8.04 8.64 -19.90
C GLU A 420 8.26 7.13 -20.12
N GLU A 421 9.44 6.60 -19.76
CA GLU A 421 9.82 5.19 -20.00
C GLU A 421 9.26 4.23 -18.94
N THR A 422 7.94 4.06 -18.89
CA THR A 422 7.22 3.23 -17.90
C THR A 422 7.61 1.75 -17.88
N LYS A 423 8.24 1.24 -18.94
CA LYS A 423 8.67 -0.16 -19.08
C LYS A 423 10.13 -0.38 -18.71
N ALA A 424 10.89 0.69 -18.46
CA ALA A 424 12.28 0.64 -18.02
C ALA A 424 12.38 0.79 -16.50
N GLY A 425 13.54 0.39 -15.95
CA GLY A 425 13.85 0.54 -14.53
C GLY A 425 13.61 -0.71 -13.67
N PRO A 426 14.04 -0.64 -12.40
CA PRO A 426 14.00 -1.77 -11.46
C PRO A 426 12.59 -2.16 -11.04
N VAL A 427 12.39 -3.45 -10.81
CA VAL A 427 11.15 -4.01 -10.27
C VAL A 427 11.30 -4.21 -8.78
N PHE A 428 10.29 -3.76 -8.03
CA PHE A 428 10.22 -3.85 -6.59
C PHE A 428 8.94 -4.57 -6.17
N LEU A 429 9.02 -5.24 -5.03
CA LEU A 429 7.87 -5.69 -4.26
C LEU A 429 7.76 -4.80 -3.03
N VAL A 430 6.63 -4.15 -2.81
CA VAL A 430 6.28 -3.56 -1.51
C VAL A 430 5.37 -4.52 -0.75
N THR A 431 5.61 -4.72 0.54
CA THR A 431 4.77 -5.57 1.41
C THR A 431 4.26 -4.81 2.63
N ASP A 432 3.38 -5.45 3.40
CA ASP A 432 2.81 -4.93 4.63
C ASP A 432 3.82 -4.60 5.75
N THR A 433 5.10 -4.93 5.55
CA THR A 433 6.22 -4.47 6.37
C THR A 433 6.51 -2.97 6.25
N GLY A 434 5.97 -2.30 5.21
CA GLY A 434 6.30 -0.91 4.90
C GLY A 434 7.60 -0.75 4.10
N LEU A 435 8.27 -1.85 3.73
CA LEU A 435 9.51 -1.82 2.97
C LEU A 435 9.28 -2.10 1.49
N ARG A 436 10.08 -1.46 0.63
CA ARG A 436 10.24 -1.87 -0.77
C ARG A 436 11.44 -2.79 -0.92
N TYR A 437 11.29 -3.88 -1.63
CA TYR A 437 12.33 -4.88 -1.85
C TYR A 437 12.64 -5.00 -3.33
N VAL A 438 13.89 -4.76 -3.71
CA VAL A 438 14.33 -4.86 -5.12
C VAL A 438 14.48 -6.34 -5.52
N LEU A 439 14.00 -6.68 -6.71
CA LEU A 439 14.08 -8.05 -7.26
C LEU A 439 15.32 -8.28 -8.16
N GLN A 440 16.07 -7.22 -8.46
CA GLN A 440 17.27 -7.24 -9.31
C GLN A 440 18.55 -7.31 -8.47
N SER A 441 19.58 -8.01 -8.94
CA SER A 441 20.89 -8.05 -8.29
C SER A 441 21.92 -7.14 -8.96
N ASN A 442 22.20 -5.95 -8.41
CA ASN A 442 23.52 -5.35 -8.69
C ASN A 442 24.57 -6.26 -8.07
N GLY A 443 25.34 -6.96 -8.90
CA GLY A 443 26.63 -7.49 -8.48
C GLY A 443 27.42 -6.34 -7.84
N ASP A 444 27.85 -6.60 -6.62
CA ASP A 444 28.70 -5.79 -5.75
C ASP A 444 27.98 -4.95 -4.68
N SER A 445 28.18 -5.39 -3.44
CA SER A 445 28.46 -4.51 -2.31
C SER A 445 29.52 -3.47 -2.71
N ALA A 446 29.08 -2.27 -3.08
CA ALA A 446 29.92 -1.09 -3.16
C ALA A 446 29.09 0.13 -2.75
N THR A 447 29.49 0.71 -1.62
CA THR A 447 29.38 2.13 -1.34
C THR A 447 29.87 2.93 -2.55
N ASP A 448 29.16 4.01 -2.87
CA ASP A 448 29.48 5.03 -3.88
C ASP A 448 29.76 4.52 -5.30
N ASP A 449 28.83 4.78 -6.22
CA ASP A 449 29.25 5.00 -7.61
C ASP A 449 28.58 6.24 -8.19
N ALA A 450 29.39 7.30 -8.24
CA ALA A 450 29.13 8.52 -8.94
C ALA A 450 29.24 8.27 -10.46
N GLY A 451 28.13 7.85 -11.07
CA GLY A 451 27.80 8.28 -12.44
C GLY A 451 28.61 7.69 -13.60
N ILE A 452 28.78 6.36 -13.69
CA ILE A 452 29.11 5.70 -14.97
C ILE A 452 28.10 4.59 -15.29
N GLY A 453 27.41 4.76 -16.42
CA GLY A 453 26.23 3.99 -16.82
C GLY A 453 26.45 2.48 -16.94
N THR A 454 25.42 1.73 -16.57
CA THR A 454 25.35 0.27 -16.72
C THR A 454 25.40 -0.12 -18.20
N THR A 455 26.34 -0.99 -18.57
CA THR A 455 26.45 -1.53 -19.94
C THR A 455 25.16 -2.27 -20.34
N ALA A 456 24.84 -2.32 -21.63
CA ALA A 456 23.67 -3.05 -22.14
C ALA A 456 23.63 -4.51 -21.65
N LYS A 457 24.80 -5.17 -21.64
CA LYS A 457 24.96 -6.53 -21.13
C LYS A 457 24.65 -6.66 -19.63
N LYS A 458 25.10 -5.71 -18.80
CA LYS A 458 24.79 -5.69 -17.36
C LYS A 458 23.29 -5.45 -17.13
N ARG A 459 22.64 -4.61 -17.95
CA ARG A 459 21.18 -4.40 -17.91
C ARG A 459 20.38 -5.66 -18.26
N GLU A 460 20.78 -6.41 -19.28
CA GLU A 460 20.12 -7.67 -19.64
C GLU A 460 20.22 -8.71 -18.53
N GLN A 461 21.40 -8.86 -17.93
CA GLN A 461 21.61 -9.77 -16.81
C GLN A 461 20.72 -9.41 -15.61
N LEU A 462 20.69 -8.13 -15.23
CA LEU A 462 19.83 -7.62 -14.16
C LEU A 462 18.35 -7.91 -14.42
N GLN A 463 17.90 -7.78 -15.68
CA GLN A 463 16.53 -8.08 -16.06
C GLN A 463 16.20 -9.57 -16.00
N GLN A 464 17.13 -10.44 -16.41
CA GLN A 464 16.95 -11.89 -16.31
C GLN A 464 16.83 -12.34 -14.86
N GLU A 465 17.67 -11.81 -13.96
CA GLU A 465 17.61 -12.11 -12.54
C GLU A 465 16.32 -11.58 -11.89
N ALA A 466 15.88 -10.37 -12.25
CA ALA A 466 14.58 -9.87 -11.80
C ALA A 466 13.45 -10.82 -12.20
N LYS A 467 13.45 -11.29 -13.44
CA LYS A 467 12.46 -12.24 -13.95
C LYS A 467 12.53 -13.56 -13.19
N GLN A 468 13.73 -14.03 -12.87
CA GLN A 468 13.91 -15.24 -12.07
C GLN A 468 13.33 -15.08 -10.66
N ALA A 469 13.69 -14.01 -9.95
CA ALA A 469 13.16 -13.74 -8.60
C ALA A 469 11.63 -13.56 -8.63
N GLN A 470 11.12 -12.82 -9.60
CA GLN A 470 9.68 -12.64 -9.83
C GLN A 470 8.98 -14.00 -10.05
N THR A 471 9.59 -14.88 -10.84
CA THR A 471 9.05 -16.21 -11.16
C THR A 471 9.01 -17.10 -9.92
N LEU A 472 10.12 -17.21 -9.19
CA LEU A 472 10.24 -18.04 -7.99
C LEU A 472 9.35 -17.56 -6.84
N LEU A 473 9.11 -16.25 -6.73
CA LEU A 473 8.19 -15.70 -5.75
C LEU A 473 6.70 -15.88 -6.12
N GLY A 474 6.41 -16.35 -7.35
CA GLY A 474 5.06 -16.64 -7.83
C GLY A 474 4.38 -15.49 -8.56
N TYR A 475 5.16 -14.58 -9.15
CA TYR A 475 4.66 -13.37 -9.82
C TYR A 475 4.94 -13.33 -11.32
N LYS A 476 5.28 -14.45 -11.96
CA LYS A 476 5.65 -14.49 -13.39
C LYS A 476 4.60 -13.87 -14.32
N ASP A 477 3.31 -14.06 -13.99
CA ASP A 477 2.17 -13.59 -14.78
C ASP A 477 1.64 -12.23 -14.31
N VAL A 478 2.32 -11.59 -13.36
CA VAL A 478 1.94 -10.27 -12.83
C VAL A 478 2.67 -9.20 -13.63
N ASP A 479 1.93 -8.34 -14.32
CA ASP A 479 2.48 -7.13 -14.93
C ASP A 479 2.77 -6.08 -13.84
N PRO A 480 4.03 -5.68 -13.60
CA PRO A 480 4.35 -4.71 -12.56
C PRO A 480 3.73 -3.35 -12.86
N ALA A 481 3.01 -2.77 -11.91
CA ALA A 481 2.44 -1.44 -12.06
C ALA A 481 3.56 -0.38 -12.24
N PRO A 482 3.46 0.56 -13.19
CA PRO A 482 4.44 1.63 -13.32
C PRO A 482 4.27 2.65 -12.20
N ILE A 483 5.32 2.90 -11.42
CA ILE A 483 5.34 3.88 -10.32
C ILE A 483 6.54 4.83 -10.52
N PRO A 484 6.34 6.15 -10.52
CA PRO A 484 7.46 7.07 -10.73
C PRO A 484 8.49 6.98 -9.59
N ALA A 485 9.76 7.24 -9.91
CA ALA A 485 10.86 7.16 -8.97
C ALA A 485 10.64 8.00 -7.70
N ALA A 486 10.16 9.24 -7.88
CA ALA A 486 9.86 10.18 -6.79
C ALA A 486 8.81 9.65 -5.80
N TRP A 487 7.97 8.67 -6.17
CA TRP A 487 7.02 8.03 -5.25
C TRP A 487 7.63 6.81 -4.58
N SER A 488 8.36 6.00 -5.35
CA SER A 488 8.97 4.79 -4.84
C SER A 488 10.03 5.07 -3.79
N GLU A 489 10.78 6.17 -3.91
CA GLU A 489 11.91 6.50 -3.04
C GLU A 489 11.52 6.97 -1.64
N PHE A 490 10.25 7.32 -1.42
CA PHE A 490 9.74 7.59 -0.07
C PHE A 490 9.60 6.34 0.79
N LEU A 491 9.51 5.15 0.17
CA LEU A 491 9.48 3.91 0.94
C LEU A 491 10.91 3.54 1.38
N PRO A 492 11.11 3.20 2.66
CA PRO A 492 12.34 2.61 3.12
C PRO A 492 12.66 1.34 2.34
N THR A 493 13.94 1.16 2.05
CA THR A 493 14.40 0.04 1.20
C THR A 493 14.78 -1.14 2.09
N GLY A 494 14.13 -2.28 1.85
CA GLY A 494 14.47 -3.55 2.46
C GLY A 494 15.63 -4.24 1.75
N PRO A 495 16.05 -5.43 2.24
CA PRO A 495 17.04 -6.24 1.55
C PRO A 495 16.60 -6.62 0.14
N ARG A 496 17.57 -6.98 -0.70
CA ARG A 496 17.29 -7.50 -2.03
C ARG A 496 16.67 -8.89 -1.97
N LEU A 497 15.69 -9.17 -2.82
CA LEU A 497 15.12 -10.49 -3.04
C LEU A 497 15.77 -11.14 -4.25
N SER A 498 16.77 -11.99 -4.01
CA SER A 498 17.47 -12.75 -5.06
C SER A 498 17.80 -14.15 -4.58
N THR A 499 17.96 -15.08 -5.52
CA THR A 499 18.37 -16.46 -5.24
C THR A 499 19.75 -16.52 -4.56
N ALA A 500 20.69 -15.68 -5.00
CA ALA A 500 22.03 -15.58 -4.43
C ALA A 500 22.02 -15.12 -2.97
N ALA A 501 21.18 -14.13 -2.63
CA ALA A 501 21.02 -13.67 -1.25
C ALA A 501 20.32 -14.73 -0.39
N ALA A 502 19.35 -15.46 -0.93
CA ALA A 502 18.64 -16.53 -0.21
C ALA A 502 19.53 -17.74 0.12
N ARG A 503 20.58 -18.00 -0.66
CA ARG A 503 21.54 -19.09 -0.43
C ARG A 503 22.59 -18.78 0.64
N GLN A 504 22.67 -17.54 1.13
CA GLN A 504 23.69 -17.14 2.10
C GLN A 504 23.46 -17.84 3.45
N PRO A 505 24.48 -18.54 3.99
CA PRO A 505 24.45 -19.04 5.36
C PRO A 505 24.26 -17.90 6.37
N GLN A 506 23.54 -18.18 7.44
CA GLN A 506 23.21 -17.24 8.50
C GLN A 506 23.72 -17.81 9.82
N GLY A 507 24.58 -17.05 10.51
CA GLY A 507 25.17 -17.45 11.79
C GLY A 507 26.57 -18.09 11.72
N SER A 508 27.39 -17.70 10.74
CA SER A 508 28.84 -17.94 10.73
C SER A 508 29.61 -16.77 11.32
#